data_AF-A0A3N5AM26-F1
#
_entry.id   AF-A0A3N5AM26-F1
#
_cell.length_a   1.000
_cell.length_b   1.000
_cell.length_c   1.000
_cell.angle_alpha   90.00
_cell.angle_beta   90.00
_cell.angle_gamma   90.00
#
_symmetry.space_group_name_H-M   'P 1'
#
loop_
_entity.id
_entity.type
_entity.pdbx_description
1 polymer ?
#
loop_
_entity_poly.entity_id
_entity_poly.type
_entity_poly.pdbx_seq_one_letter_code
_entity_poly.pdbx_strand_id
1 'polypeptide(L)'
;MGGSSGTAVKGARRPEVRLPALEPFGGGELEPDGDYDGLEFREADLAGQDGGGARFMDCALTGCALDETGLQHARILDSVLTGLRGVGTNLAEATLRDVEVVDARLGGVQLHGAVLERVVVRGGKIDYLNLRAARLKDVVFESCVLVEPDFGGARLERVEFVDCVLKEADLTAAALKDVDLRAAAELGIARGVDRLAGAVISPSQLMDLAPVLAAEMGIRVEG
;
A
#
# COMPACT_ATOMS: atom_id res chain seq x y z
N MET A 1 35.80 -16.00 -11.51
CA MET A 1 34.75 -16.07 -10.47
C MET A 1 34.84 -14.80 -9.64
N GLY A 2 34.16 -13.73 -10.08
CA GLY A 2 34.07 -12.48 -9.32
C GLY A 2 32.67 -12.41 -8.74
N GLY A 3 32.53 -12.75 -7.47
CA GLY A 3 31.27 -12.56 -6.75
C GLY A 3 31.00 -11.06 -6.68
N SER A 4 30.03 -10.59 -7.45
CA SER A 4 29.41 -9.30 -7.21
C SER A 4 28.83 -9.35 -5.80
N SER A 5 29.47 -8.64 -4.88
CA SER A 5 28.88 -8.32 -3.58
C SER A 5 27.72 -7.35 -3.84
N GLY A 6 26.61 -7.88 -4.34
CA GLY A 6 25.36 -7.14 -4.46
C GLY A 6 25.02 -6.62 -3.08
N THR A 7 25.00 -5.30 -2.91
CA THR A 7 24.58 -4.67 -1.67
C THR A 7 23.21 -5.23 -1.30
N ALA A 8 23.14 -5.94 -0.16
CA ALA A 8 21.90 -6.52 0.31
C ALA A 8 20.82 -5.44 0.41
N VAL A 9 19.62 -5.72 -0.12
CA VAL A 9 18.45 -4.88 0.05
C VAL A 9 18.21 -4.67 1.54
N LYS A 10 18.04 -3.41 1.95
CA LYS A 10 17.65 -3.11 3.33
C LYS A 10 16.18 -3.44 3.50
N GLY A 11 15.87 -4.34 4.45
CA GLY A 11 14.49 -4.67 4.78
C GLY A 11 13.72 -3.49 5.38
N ALA A 12 12.39 -3.53 5.22
CA ALA A 12 11.45 -2.60 5.79
C ALA A 12 11.43 -2.71 7.32
N ARG A 13 11.36 -1.57 8.00
CA ARG A 13 11.03 -1.53 9.44
C ARG A 13 9.54 -1.70 9.62
N ARG A 14 9.13 -2.78 10.27
CA ARG A 14 7.72 -3.01 10.61
C ARG A 14 7.26 -1.99 11.68
N PRO A 15 5.96 -1.63 11.72
CA PRO A 15 5.41 -0.85 12.82
C PRO A 15 5.50 -1.63 14.13
N GLU A 16 5.54 -0.91 15.24
CA GLU A 16 5.45 -1.47 16.59
C GLU A 16 4.15 -0.99 17.27
N VAL A 17 3.00 -1.26 16.65
CA VAL A 17 1.70 -0.76 17.15
C VAL A 17 1.35 -1.45 18.46
N ARG A 18 1.08 -0.64 19.50
CA ARG A 18 0.61 -1.09 20.80
C ARG A 18 -0.52 -0.20 21.26
N LEU A 19 -1.74 -0.60 20.91
CA LEU A 19 -2.93 0.16 21.25
C LEU A 19 -3.15 0.20 22.78
N PRO A 20 -3.59 1.34 23.33
CA PRO A 20 -4.05 1.45 24.71
C PRO A 20 -5.40 0.73 24.90
N ALA A 21 -5.98 0.86 26.09
CA ALA A 21 -7.39 0.52 26.26
C ALA A 21 -8.23 1.48 25.41
N LEU A 22 -9.06 0.92 24.53
CA LEU A 22 -9.86 1.69 23.59
C LEU A 22 -11.25 1.98 24.13
N GLU A 23 -11.76 3.17 23.86
CA GLU A 23 -13.16 3.51 24.09
C GLU A 23 -13.98 3.23 22.82
N PRO A 24 -15.20 2.68 22.92
CA PRO A 24 -16.05 2.52 21.75
C PRO A 24 -16.33 3.88 21.10
N PHE A 25 -16.19 3.96 19.78
CA PHE A 25 -16.68 5.10 19.03
C PHE A 25 -18.18 5.26 19.30
N GLY A 26 -18.57 6.42 19.83
CA GLY A 26 -19.92 6.69 20.35
C GLY A 26 -21.03 6.68 19.28
N GLY A 27 -20.70 6.39 18.03
CA GLY A 27 -21.55 6.57 16.87
C GLY A 27 -21.57 8.03 16.40
N GLY A 28 -22.17 8.24 15.23
CA GLY A 28 -22.17 9.54 14.56
C GLY A 28 -21.42 9.51 13.24
N GLU A 29 -21.35 10.66 12.59
CA GLU A 29 -20.61 10.85 11.36
C GLU A 29 -19.16 11.23 11.68
N LEU A 30 -18.25 10.93 10.76
CA LEU A 30 -16.93 11.53 10.76
C LEU A 30 -17.06 13.05 10.62
N GLU A 31 -16.18 13.76 11.31
CA GLU A 31 -16.08 15.21 11.25
C GLU A 31 -14.80 15.60 10.49
N PRO A 32 -14.86 16.57 9.56
CA PRO A 32 -13.67 17.17 8.99
C PRO A 32 -12.77 17.74 10.10
N ASP A 33 -11.46 17.51 9.99
CA ASP A 33 -10.46 17.83 11.02
C ASP A 33 -10.76 17.24 12.41
N GLY A 34 -11.64 16.24 12.50
CA GLY A 34 -11.99 15.55 13.75
C GLY A 34 -10.77 14.88 14.39
N ASP A 35 -10.73 14.84 15.72
CA ASP A 35 -9.66 14.22 16.50
C ASP A 35 -10.20 12.96 17.19
N TYR A 36 -9.79 11.81 16.68
CA TYR A 36 -10.15 10.48 17.17
C TYR A 36 -8.92 9.85 17.81
N ASP A 37 -8.91 9.79 19.14
CA ASP A 37 -7.78 9.29 19.93
C ASP A 37 -8.25 8.15 20.83
N GLY A 38 -7.61 6.97 20.70
CA GLY A 38 -7.91 5.82 21.55
C GLY A 38 -9.29 5.21 21.30
N LEU A 39 -9.81 5.27 20.08
CA LEU A 39 -11.17 4.83 19.77
C LEU A 39 -11.22 3.49 19.03
N GLU A 40 -12.24 2.68 19.37
CA GLU A 40 -12.62 1.47 18.64
C GLU A 40 -13.86 1.74 17.79
N PHE A 41 -13.70 1.75 16.46
CA PHE A 41 -14.78 1.73 15.49
C PHE A 41 -15.07 0.28 15.13
N ARG A 42 -16.21 -0.24 15.57
CA ARG A 42 -16.61 -1.63 15.29
C ARG A 42 -17.82 -1.67 14.38
N GLU A 43 -17.64 -2.29 13.21
CA GLU A 43 -18.67 -2.48 12.19
C GLU A 43 -19.39 -1.17 11.83
N ALA A 44 -18.68 -0.04 11.93
CA ALA A 44 -19.24 1.26 11.64
C ALA A 44 -19.50 1.40 10.13
N ASP A 45 -20.67 1.92 9.80
CA ASP A 45 -20.97 2.36 8.43
C ASP A 45 -20.51 3.81 8.27
N LEU A 46 -19.38 3.98 7.57
CA LEU A 46 -18.79 5.29 7.29
C LEU A 46 -18.97 5.67 5.82
N ALA A 47 -19.86 4.97 5.10
CA ALA A 47 -20.07 5.18 3.68
C ALA A 47 -20.51 6.62 3.38
N GLY A 48 -19.85 7.26 2.41
CA GLY A 48 -20.12 8.62 1.96
C GLY A 48 -19.82 9.72 2.98
N GLN A 49 -19.28 9.40 4.16
CA GLN A 49 -18.96 10.39 5.19
C GLN A 49 -17.69 11.16 4.84
N ASP A 50 -17.56 12.38 5.38
CA ASP A 50 -16.39 13.25 5.18
C ASP A 50 -15.64 13.46 6.50
N GLY A 51 -14.49 12.83 6.60
CA GLY A 51 -13.48 13.04 7.65
C GLY A 51 -12.20 13.64 7.07
N GLY A 52 -12.29 14.50 6.05
CA GLY A 52 -11.14 15.17 5.47
C GLY A 52 -10.32 15.89 6.55
N GLY A 53 -9.00 15.67 6.58
CA GLY A 53 -8.09 16.24 7.58
C GLY A 53 -8.16 15.57 8.97
N ALA A 54 -9.08 14.64 9.20
CA ALA A 54 -9.24 14.00 10.50
C ALA A 54 -7.99 13.24 10.95
N ARG A 55 -7.81 13.17 12.27
CA ARG A 55 -6.74 12.42 12.92
C ARG A 55 -7.31 11.20 13.60
N PHE A 56 -6.72 10.04 13.32
CA PHE A 56 -6.93 8.78 14.01
C PHE A 56 -5.62 8.41 14.68
N MET A 57 -5.56 8.50 16.00
CA MET A 57 -4.40 8.14 16.82
C MET A 57 -4.80 7.00 17.74
N ASP A 58 -3.95 5.97 17.82
CA ASP A 58 -4.18 4.85 18.75
C ASP A 58 -5.58 4.21 18.56
N CYS A 59 -6.06 4.16 17.31
CA CYS A 59 -7.41 3.69 16.99
C CYS A 59 -7.42 2.25 16.46
N ALA A 60 -8.54 1.56 16.67
CA ALA A 60 -8.87 0.32 15.98
C ALA A 60 -10.12 0.50 15.12
N LEU A 61 -10.02 0.29 13.81
CA LEU A 61 -11.17 0.23 12.93
C LEU A 61 -11.37 -1.22 12.49
N THR A 62 -12.44 -1.86 12.96
CA THR A 62 -12.72 -3.27 12.71
C THR A 62 -14.03 -3.43 11.94
N GLY A 63 -13.97 -4.03 10.75
CA GLY A 63 -15.16 -4.38 9.96
C GLY A 63 -15.93 -3.19 9.37
N CYS A 64 -15.33 -2.00 9.37
CA CYS A 64 -15.99 -0.76 8.91
C CYS A 64 -16.21 -0.74 7.39
N ALA A 65 -17.32 -0.15 6.97
CA ALA A 65 -17.63 0.14 5.57
C ALA A 65 -17.13 1.55 5.22
N LEU A 66 -16.35 1.66 4.13
CA LEU A 66 -15.66 2.88 3.70
C LEU A 66 -16.01 3.28 2.25
N ASP A 67 -17.16 2.82 1.76
CA ASP A 67 -17.63 3.13 0.40
C ASP A 67 -17.75 4.64 0.23
N GLU A 68 -16.99 5.19 -0.73
CA GLU A 68 -16.95 6.62 -1.05
C GLU A 68 -16.64 7.56 0.14
N THR A 69 -16.03 7.05 1.22
CA THR A 69 -15.65 7.88 2.37
C THR A 69 -14.51 8.84 2.02
N GLY A 70 -14.68 10.12 2.38
CA GLY A 70 -13.67 11.17 2.25
C GLY A 70 -12.73 11.20 3.46
N LEU A 71 -11.46 10.88 3.25
CA LEU A 71 -10.38 10.93 4.24
C LEU A 71 -9.13 11.62 3.65
N GLN A 72 -9.33 12.54 2.70
CA GLN A 72 -8.26 13.34 2.12
C GLN A 72 -7.50 14.09 3.22
N HIS A 73 -6.17 14.12 3.16
CA HIS A 73 -5.30 14.73 4.17
C HIS A 73 -5.40 14.13 5.59
N ALA A 74 -6.15 13.04 5.79
CA ALA A 74 -6.27 12.42 7.11
C ALA A 74 -4.93 11.90 7.63
N ARG A 75 -4.80 11.82 8.96
CA ARG A 75 -3.61 11.34 9.66
C ARG A 75 -3.96 10.12 10.48
N ILE A 76 -3.57 8.93 10.00
CA ILE A 76 -3.77 7.66 10.69
C ILE A 76 -2.43 7.25 11.31
N LEU A 77 -2.38 7.23 12.63
CA LEU A 77 -1.16 7.12 13.42
C LEU A 77 -1.34 6.00 14.45
N ASP A 78 -0.35 5.12 14.57
CA ASP A 78 -0.29 4.12 15.64
C ASP A 78 -1.59 3.28 15.74
N SER A 79 -2.18 2.92 14.59
CA SER A 79 -3.54 2.39 14.51
C SER A 79 -3.61 1.02 13.81
N VAL A 80 -4.65 0.25 14.10
CA VAL A 80 -4.92 -1.05 13.47
C VAL A 80 -6.25 -1.02 12.72
N LEU A 81 -6.20 -1.37 11.44
CA LEU A 81 -7.34 -1.35 10.51
C LEU A 81 -7.62 -2.78 10.05
N THR A 82 -8.67 -3.43 10.58
CA THR A 82 -8.96 -4.85 10.32
C THR A 82 -10.28 -5.02 9.56
N GLY A 83 -10.27 -5.80 8.48
CA GLY A 83 -11.47 -6.19 7.77
C GLY A 83 -12.22 -5.03 7.13
N LEU A 84 -11.52 -3.95 6.77
CA LEU A 84 -12.12 -2.79 6.09
C LEU A 84 -12.69 -3.21 4.73
N ARG A 85 -13.84 -2.64 4.37
CA ARG A 85 -14.51 -2.91 3.09
C ARG A 85 -14.95 -1.61 2.45
N GLY A 86 -14.83 -1.48 1.14
CA GLY A 86 -15.42 -0.34 0.44
C GLY A 86 -14.85 -0.12 -0.95
N VAL A 87 -15.59 0.64 -1.75
CA VAL A 87 -15.14 1.11 -3.07
C VAL A 87 -15.03 2.64 -3.06
N GLY A 88 -13.96 3.18 -3.64
CA GLY A 88 -13.81 4.62 -3.85
C GLY A 88 -13.40 5.42 -2.60
N THR A 89 -12.86 4.78 -1.56
CA THR A 89 -12.34 5.48 -0.37
C THR A 89 -11.23 6.45 -0.77
N ASN A 90 -11.38 7.72 -0.38
CA ASN A 90 -10.43 8.77 -0.72
C ASN A 90 -9.46 9.07 0.43
N LEU A 91 -8.23 8.60 0.34
CA LEU A 91 -7.11 8.89 1.25
C LEU A 91 -6.03 9.75 0.56
N ALA A 92 -6.42 10.57 -0.41
CA ALA A 92 -5.51 11.45 -1.13
C ALA A 92 -4.70 12.31 -0.15
N GLU A 93 -3.38 12.36 -0.35
CA GLU A 93 -2.46 13.14 0.49
C GLU A 93 -2.51 12.83 2.00
N ALA A 94 -3.10 11.69 2.38
CA ALA A 94 -3.13 11.24 3.77
C ALA A 94 -1.73 10.85 4.28
N THR A 95 -1.57 10.85 5.59
CA THR A 95 -0.39 10.29 6.27
C THR A 95 -0.79 9.05 7.05
N LEU A 96 -0.18 7.91 6.71
CA LEU A 96 -0.26 6.68 7.48
C LEU A 96 1.11 6.42 8.09
N ARG A 97 1.19 6.38 9.42
CA ARG A 97 2.44 6.10 10.11
C ARG A 97 2.22 5.14 11.25
N ASP A 98 3.08 4.11 11.31
CA ASP A 98 2.97 3.07 12.32
C ASP A 98 1.57 2.41 12.28
N VAL A 99 1.17 1.93 11.10
CA VAL A 99 -0.19 1.39 10.85
C VAL A 99 -0.13 -0.06 10.40
N GLU A 100 -1.04 -0.87 10.93
CA GLU A 100 -1.32 -2.21 10.43
C GLU A 100 -2.70 -2.26 9.76
N VAL A 101 -2.74 -2.73 8.51
CA VAL A 101 -3.97 -3.00 7.76
C VAL A 101 -4.07 -4.50 7.56
N VAL A 102 -5.17 -5.12 8.01
CA VAL A 102 -5.35 -6.57 7.98
C VAL A 102 -6.64 -6.93 7.27
N ASP A 103 -6.58 -7.85 6.30
CA ASP A 103 -7.72 -8.44 5.60
C ASP A 103 -8.69 -7.41 4.96
N ALA A 104 -8.13 -6.31 4.44
CA ALA A 104 -8.91 -5.29 3.76
C ALA A 104 -9.41 -5.76 2.38
N ARG A 105 -10.67 -5.43 2.06
CA ARG A 105 -11.28 -5.65 0.73
C ARG A 105 -11.69 -4.32 0.16
N LEU A 106 -10.78 -3.69 -0.56
CA LEU A 106 -10.95 -2.33 -1.03
C LEU A 106 -10.84 -2.25 -2.56
N GLY A 107 -11.64 -1.41 -3.18
CA GLY A 107 -11.59 -1.15 -4.62
C GLY A 107 -11.45 0.33 -4.91
N GLY A 108 -10.55 0.73 -5.81
CA GLY A 108 -10.42 2.14 -6.23
C GLY A 108 -9.99 3.09 -5.12
N VAL A 109 -9.19 2.63 -4.15
CA VAL A 109 -8.68 3.47 -3.07
C VAL A 109 -7.73 4.52 -3.63
N GLN A 110 -7.97 5.79 -3.27
CA GLN A 110 -7.11 6.90 -3.69
C GLN A 110 -6.09 7.20 -2.59
N LEU A 111 -4.81 6.96 -2.83
CA LEU A 111 -3.68 7.33 -1.96
C LEU A 111 -2.65 8.19 -2.72
N HIS A 112 -3.09 8.91 -3.76
CA HIS A 112 -2.18 9.74 -4.53
C HIS A 112 -1.57 10.85 -3.65
N GLY A 113 -0.26 11.05 -3.74
CA GLY A 113 0.47 12.00 -2.91
C GLY A 113 0.59 11.63 -1.43
N ALA A 114 0.04 10.49 -0.98
CA ALA A 114 0.07 10.08 0.41
C ALA A 114 1.49 9.78 0.91
N VAL A 115 1.66 9.81 2.23
CA VAL A 115 2.89 9.42 2.92
C VAL A 115 2.62 8.20 3.79
N LEU A 116 3.28 7.08 3.48
CA LEU A 116 3.20 5.84 4.24
C LEU A 116 4.58 5.58 4.86
N GLU A 117 4.64 5.53 6.19
CA GLU A 117 5.88 5.23 6.92
C GLU A 117 5.68 4.13 7.96
N ARG A 118 6.42 3.02 7.88
CA ARG A 118 6.24 1.86 8.76
C ARG A 118 4.79 1.37 8.72
N VAL A 119 4.38 0.90 7.54
CA VAL A 119 3.03 0.37 7.31
C VAL A 119 3.12 -1.10 6.92
N VAL A 120 2.28 -1.93 7.53
CA VAL A 120 2.09 -3.32 7.12
C VAL A 120 0.67 -3.48 6.59
N VAL A 121 0.54 -3.98 5.36
CA VAL A 121 -0.74 -4.45 4.81
C VAL A 121 -0.64 -5.97 4.71
N ARG A 122 -1.53 -6.68 5.41
CA ARG A 122 -1.54 -8.14 5.51
C ARG A 122 -2.86 -8.69 5.02
N GLY A 123 -2.80 -9.64 4.08
CA GLY A 123 -3.99 -10.27 3.53
C GLY A 123 -4.81 -9.31 2.66
N GLY A 124 -6.01 -9.75 2.32
CA GLY A 124 -6.96 -8.92 1.59
C GLY A 124 -6.75 -8.81 0.08
N LYS A 125 -7.69 -8.12 -0.55
CA LYS A 125 -7.71 -7.83 -1.99
C LYS A 125 -7.92 -6.34 -2.17
N ILE A 126 -6.99 -5.69 -2.87
CA ILE A 126 -7.04 -4.26 -3.15
C ILE A 126 -6.97 -4.07 -4.67
N ASP A 127 -8.11 -3.75 -5.26
CA ASP A 127 -8.21 -3.50 -6.70
C ASP A 127 -8.06 -1.99 -6.97
N TYR A 128 -7.37 -1.62 -8.06
CA TYR A 128 -7.22 -0.24 -8.51
C TYR A 128 -6.63 0.70 -7.44
N LEU A 129 -5.60 0.23 -6.72
CA LEU A 129 -4.92 0.99 -5.68
C LEU A 129 -4.11 2.14 -6.30
N ASN A 130 -4.55 3.37 -6.11
CA ASN A 130 -3.84 4.54 -6.64
C ASN A 130 -2.81 5.07 -5.63
N LEU A 131 -1.53 4.84 -5.88
CA LEU A 131 -0.39 5.34 -5.09
C LEU A 131 0.45 6.37 -5.88
N ARG A 132 -0.15 7.03 -6.88
CA ARG A 132 0.58 7.98 -7.73
C ARG A 132 1.22 9.08 -6.89
N ALA A 133 2.49 9.39 -7.17
CA ALA A 133 3.28 10.38 -6.46
C ALA A 133 3.40 10.18 -4.92
N ALA A 134 2.94 9.04 -4.39
CA ALA A 134 3.03 8.73 -2.97
C ALA A 134 4.49 8.50 -2.54
N ARG A 135 4.72 8.63 -1.23
CA ARG A 135 6.01 8.32 -0.59
C ARG A 135 5.81 7.14 0.35
N LEU A 136 6.38 6.00 -0.02
CA LEU A 136 6.36 4.78 0.78
C LEU A 136 7.76 4.57 1.35
N LYS A 137 7.85 4.48 2.68
CA LYS A 137 9.09 4.21 3.39
C LYS A 137 8.85 3.14 4.45
N ASP A 138 9.61 2.06 4.42
CA ASP A 138 9.40 0.95 5.36
C ASP A 138 7.97 0.38 5.25
N VAL A 139 7.57 -0.07 4.05
CA VAL A 139 6.22 -0.62 3.82
C VAL A 139 6.30 -2.08 3.45
N VAL A 140 5.46 -2.92 4.06
CA VAL A 140 5.38 -4.35 3.75
C VAL A 140 3.96 -4.67 3.31
N PHE A 141 3.83 -5.23 2.11
CA PHE A 141 2.63 -5.94 1.68
C PHE A 141 2.88 -7.44 1.88
N GLU A 142 2.00 -8.13 2.61
CA GLU A 142 2.16 -9.54 2.95
C GLU A 142 0.87 -10.31 2.64
N SER A 143 0.94 -11.34 1.81
CA SER A 143 -0.22 -12.16 1.43
C SER A 143 -1.38 -11.37 0.80
N CYS A 144 -1.09 -10.24 0.13
CA CYS A 144 -2.08 -9.40 -0.52
C CYS A 144 -2.30 -9.79 -1.98
N VAL A 145 -3.53 -9.60 -2.47
CA VAL A 145 -3.81 -9.56 -3.91
C VAL A 145 -4.00 -8.09 -4.32
N LEU A 146 -3.07 -7.57 -5.11
CA LEU A 146 -3.09 -6.21 -5.66
C LEU A 146 -3.36 -6.29 -7.16
N VAL A 147 -4.51 -5.80 -7.60
CA VAL A 147 -4.88 -5.77 -9.02
C VAL A 147 -4.82 -4.34 -9.52
N GLU A 148 -4.03 -4.12 -10.57
CA GLU A 148 -3.77 -2.81 -11.18
C GLU A 148 -3.33 -1.73 -10.15
N PRO A 149 -2.34 -2.00 -9.27
CA PRO A 149 -1.80 -0.95 -8.41
C PRO A 149 -1.00 0.06 -9.24
N ASP A 150 -1.29 1.35 -9.07
CA ASP A 150 -0.64 2.44 -9.78
C ASP A 150 0.36 3.16 -8.87
N PHE A 151 1.65 2.91 -9.10
CA PHE A 151 2.77 3.57 -8.40
C PHE A 151 3.36 4.73 -9.23
N GLY A 152 2.58 5.31 -10.15
CA GLY A 152 3.03 6.33 -11.09
C GLY A 152 3.69 7.53 -10.40
N GLY A 153 4.99 7.74 -10.61
CA GLY A 153 5.74 8.81 -9.96
C GLY A 153 5.99 8.64 -8.46
N ALA A 154 5.63 7.50 -7.87
CA ALA A 154 5.81 7.21 -6.46
C ALA A 154 7.30 7.04 -6.10
N ARG A 155 7.63 7.26 -4.82
CA ARG A 155 8.94 6.96 -4.24
C ARG A 155 8.80 5.82 -3.26
N LEU A 156 9.46 4.70 -3.54
CA LEU A 156 9.46 3.51 -2.69
C LEU A 156 10.86 3.32 -2.10
N GLU A 157 10.96 3.36 -0.77
CA GLU A 157 12.20 3.10 -0.04
C GLU A 157 12.01 2.01 1.01
N ARG A 158 12.74 0.89 0.91
CA ARG A 158 12.58 -0.28 1.81
C ARG A 158 11.14 -0.78 1.78
N VAL A 159 10.71 -1.24 0.60
CA VAL A 159 9.36 -1.79 0.39
C VAL A 159 9.47 -3.26 0.05
N GLU A 160 8.64 -4.08 0.69
CA GLU A 160 8.64 -5.54 0.52
C GLU A 160 7.27 -6.04 0.06
N PHE A 161 7.29 -6.99 -0.86
CA PHE A 161 6.10 -7.73 -1.29
C PHE A 161 6.32 -9.22 -1.00
N VAL A 162 5.68 -9.72 0.05
CA VAL A 162 5.87 -11.09 0.58
C VAL A 162 4.62 -11.91 0.33
N ASP A 163 4.73 -12.99 -0.44
CA ASP A 163 3.61 -13.86 -0.82
C ASP A 163 2.44 -13.09 -1.47
N CYS A 164 2.75 -11.96 -2.11
CA CYS A 164 1.76 -11.11 -2.78
C CYS A 164 1.57 -11.51 -4.23
N VAL A 165 0.35 -11.30 -4.72
CA VAL A 165 0.02 -11.36 -6.14
C VAL A 165 -0.13 -9.94 -6.64
N LEU A 166 0.82 -9.46 -7.46
CA LEU A 166 0.72 -8.18 -8.15
C LEU A 166 0.30 -8.43 -9.60
N LYS A 167 -0.87 -7.92 -9.98
CA LYS A 167 -1.36 -8.00 -11.36
C LYS A 167 -1.32 -6.62 -11.98
N GLU A 168 -0.70 -6.53 -13.15
CA GLU A 168 -0.71 -5.32 -13.98
C GLU A 168 -0.27 -4.04 -13.24
N ALA A 169 0.77 -4.13 -12.42
CA ALA A 169 1.31 -2.97 -11.70
C ALA A 169 1.86 -1.92 -12.68
N ASP A 170 1.57 -0.63 -12.42
CA ASP A 170 2.15 0.49 -13.14
C ASP A 170 3.26 1.14 -12.31
N LEU A 171 4.49 1.09 -12.81
CA LEU A 171 5.68 1.70 -12.19
C LEU A 171 6.15 2.95 -12.93
N THR A 172 5.35 3.52 -13.83
CA THR A 172 5.74 4.65 -14.68
C THR A 172 6.29 5.80 -13.85
N ALA A 173 7.51 6.26 -14.16
CA ALA A 173 8.21 7.31 -13.42
C ALA A 173 8.42 7.07 -11.91
N ALA A 174 8.19 5.85 -11.41
CA ALA A 174 8.48 5.49 -10.02
C ALA A 174 10.00 5.52 -9.76
N ALA A 175 10.36 5.81 -8.51
CA ALA A 175 11.73 5.71 -8.01
C ALA A 175 11.80 4.65 -6.92
N LEU A 176 12.60 3.62 -7.13
CA LEU A 176 12.76 2.50 -6.21
C LEU A 176 14.13 2.56 -5.53
N LYS A 177 14.16 2.26 -4.23
CA LYS A 177 15.37 2.10 -3.45
C LYS A 177 15.16 1.02 -2.42
N ASP A 178 15.99 0.00 -2.41
CA ASP A 178 15.87 -1.12 -1.48
C ASP A 178 14.47 -1.78 -1.57
N VAL A 179 13.96 -2.04 -2.78
CA VAL A 179 12.66 -2.72 -2.95
C VAL A 179 12.86 -4.22 -3.17
N ASP A 180 12.22 -5.06 -2.35
CA ASP A 180 12.33 -6.51 -2.48
C ASP A 180 11.06 -7.10 -3.08
N LEU A 181 11.19 -7.65 -4.29
CA LEU A 181 10.12 -8.31 -5.02
C LEU A 181 10.31 -9.83 -5.04
N ARG A 182 11.42 -10.37 -4.53
CA ARG A 182 11.78 -11.80 -4.68
C ARG A 182 10.75 -12.74 -4.06
N ALA A 183 10.06 -12.29 -3.02
CA ALA A 183 9.04 -13.06 -2.31
C ALA A 183 7.61 -12.85 -2.87
N ALA A 184 7.43 -12.02 -3.91
CA ALA A 184 6.13 -11.92 -4.58
C ALA A 184 5.81 -13.25 -5.27
N ALA A 185 4.61 -13.77 -5.01
CA ALA A 185 4.12 -15.01 -5.59
C ALA A 185 3.81 -14.86 -7.09
N GLU A 186 3.34 -13.68 -7.50
CA GLU A 186 3.12 -13.29 -8.90
C GLU A 186 3.54 -11.83 -9.09
N LEU A 187 4.28 -11.55 -10.17
CA LEU A 187 4.78 -10.22 -10.50
C LEU A 187 4.40 -9.85 -11.95
N GLY A 188 3.19 -9.32 -12.10
CA GLY A 188 2.73 -8.70 -13.34
C GLY A 188 2.99 -7.20 -13.32
N ILE A 189 3.80 -6.72 -14.28
CA ILE A 189 4.06 -5.29 -14.49
C ILE A 189 3.49 -4.91 -15.86
N ALA A 190 2.51 -4.01 -15.88
CA ALA A 190 1.90 -3.54 -17.11
C ALA A 190 2.76 -2.46 -17.79
N ARG A 191 3.37 -1.56 -16.99
CA ARG A 191 4.14 -0.39 -17.48
C ARG A 191 5.27 -0.05 -16.52
N GLY A 192 6.32 0.60 -17.04
CA GLY A 192 7.42 1.09 -16.22
C GLY A 192 8.42 0.01 -15.79
N VAL A 193 8.56 -1.07 -16.56
CA VAL A 193 9.53 -2.15 -16.26
C VAL A 193 10.98 -1.64 -16.25
N ASP A 194 11.26 -0.58 -17.00
CA ASP A 194 12.52 0.17 -17.03
C ASP A 194 12.82 0.93 -15.71
N ARG A 195 11.83 1.02 -14.81
CA ARG A 195 11.96 1.66 -13.49
C ARG A 195 12.36 0.70 -12.37
N LEU A 196 12.62 -0.57 -12.68
CA LEU A 196 13.05 -1.58 -11.69
C LEU A 196 14.43 -1.34 -11.08
N ALA A 197 15.18 -0.32 -11.52
CA ALA A 197 16.43 0.07 -10.89
C ALA A 197 16.21 0.39 -9.40
N GLY A 198 16.90 -0.34 -8.52
CA GLY A 198 16.73 -0.24 -7.06
C GLY A 198 15.82 -1.30 -6.44
N ALA A 199 15.18 -2.13 -7.26
CA ALA A 199 14.50 -3.35 -6.83
C ALA A 199 15.40 -4.59 -6.98
N VAL A 200 15.07 -5.65 -6.25
CA VAL A 200 15.65 -6.98 -6.43
C VAL A 200 14.55 -7.97 -6.76
N ILE A 201 14.77 -8.73 -7.84
CA ILE A 201 13.90 -9.79 -8.35
C ILE A 201 14.66 -11.12 -8.36
N SER A 202 13.94 -12.24 -8.42
CA SER A 202 14.52 -13.58 -8.57
C SER A 202 14.85 -13.88 -10.05
N PRO A 203 15.68 -14.91 -10.33
CA PRO A 203 15.91 -15.37 -11.70
C PRO A 203 14.64 -15.82 -12.43
N SER A 204 13.66 -16.42 -11.73
CA SER A 204 12.39 -16.82 -12.36
C SER A 204 11.58 -15.59 -12.77
N GLN A 205 11.50 -14.59 -11.89
CA GLN A 205 10.83 -13.32 -12.19
C GLN A 205 11.47 -12.59 -13.37
N LEU A 206 12.80 -12.66 -13.52
CA LEU A 206 13.47 -12.12 -14.70
C LEU A 206 13.00 -12.80 -15.99
N MET A 207 12.80 -14.11 -15.98
CA MET A 207 12.28 -14.86 -17.12
C MET A 207 10.82 -14.48 -17.41
N ASP A 208 10.00 -14.35 -16.36
CA ASP A 208 8.59 -13.94 -16.48
C ASP A 208 8.44 -12.52 -17.05
N LEU A 209 9.35 -11.61 -16.68
CA LEU A 209 9.38 -10.22 -17.15
C LEU A 209 10.08 -10.04 -18.50
N ALA A 210 10.79 -11.06 -19.01
CA ALA A 210 11.56 -10.95 -20.24
C ALA A 210 10.76 -10.44 -21.45
N PRO A 211 9.49 -10.86 -21.68
CA PRO A 211 8.69 -10.32 -22.77
C PRO A 211 8.41 -8.82 -22.65
N VAL A 212 8.11 -8.34 -21.43
CA VAL A 212 7.82 -6.92 -21.18
C VAL A 212 9.09 -6.09 -21.29
N LEU A 213 10.22 -6.58 -20.78
CA LEU A 213 11.53 -5.96 -20.95
C LEU A 213 11.92 -5.85 -22.43
N ALA A 214 11.74 -6.92 -23.20
CA ALA A 214 12.03 -6.92 -24.63
C ALA A 214 11.16 -5.89 -25.36
N ALA A 215 9.85 -5.86 -25.07
CA ALA A 215 8.92 -4.89 -25.64
C ALA A 215 9.33 -3.44 -25.33
N GLU A 216 9.70 -3.15 -24.08
CA GLU A 216 10.16 -1.81 -23.65
C GLU A 216 11.46 -1.38 -24.37
N MET A 217 12.33 -2.34 -24.67
CA MET A 217 13.55 -2.11 -25.45
C MET A 217 13.32 -2.07 -26.97
N GLY A 218 12.08 -2.25 -27.45
CA GLY A 218 11.75 -2.33 -28.87
C GLY A 218 12.24 -3.63 -29.55
N ILE A 219 12.55 -4.66 -28.76
CA ILE A 219 13.00 -5.97 -29.24
C ILE A 219 11.76 -6.83 -29.52
N ARG A 220 11.68 -7.34 -30.76
CA ARG A 220 10.67 -8.32 -31.16
C ARG A 220 11.16 -9.74 -30.82
N VAL A 221 10.37 -10.47 -30.04
CA VAL A 221 10.62 -11.88 -29.73
C VAL A 221 9.77 -12.75 -30.66
N GLU A 222 10.40 -13.67 -31.39
CA GLU A 222 9.73 -14.67 -32.23
C GLU A 222 9.85 -16.05 -31.56
N GLY A 223 8.81 -16.89 -31.71
CA GLY A 223 8.73 -18.23 -31.12
C GLY A 223 9.30 -19.33 -32.01
#